data_AF-A0A8T4UPG5-F1
#
_entry.id   AF-A0A8T4UPG5-F1
#
_cell.length_a   1.000
_cell.length_b   1.000
_cell.length_c   1.000
_cell.angle_alpha   90.00
_cell.angle_beta   90.00
_cell.angle_gamma   90.00
#
_symmetry.space_group_name_H-M   'P 1'
#
loop_
_entity.id
_entity.type
_entity.pdbx_description
1 polymer ?
#
loop_
_entity_poly.entity_id
_entity_poly.type
_entity_poly.pdbx_seq_one_letter_code
_entity_poly.pdbx_strand_id
1 'polypeptide(L)'
;MGIAKTFVTIGIALIFVFFVGYTVYTFYEEPKYEDSCPEKEQIQSLISQSNEFCVSNNTFDKAQIYAIEDYRYYGGYQTYSEVYNKDNNYTCPKLDLISLQRNVPSENIQKCTEIYTSMNSLQCTCETTYRQVMKKYNLVNFIILGIIGLIALMAGAYFISYESIGSGILGGGILTIIYSIIRFWNEFSKYLRLLVLFLALVILIWFAYKFIEKKKKGN
;
A
#
# COMPACT_ATOMS: atom_id res chain seq x y z
N MET A 1 -25.12 24.20 21.34
CA MET A 1 -25.65 23.39 20.22
C MET A 1 -26.47 22.25 20.83
N GLY A 2 -27.71 22.03 20.39
CA GLY A 2 -28.53 20.93 20.92
C GLY A 2 -27.95 19.58 20.51
N ILE A 3 -28.04 18.58 21.40
CA ILE A 3 -27.50 17.22 21.19
C ILE A 3 -27.93 16.61 19.84
N ALA A 4 -29.19 16.79 19.44
CA ALA A 4 -29.71 16.29 18.17
C ALA A 4 -28.98 16.88 16.95
N LYS A 5 -28.62 18.17 16.97
CA LYS A 5 -27.89 18.81 15.86
C LYS A 5 -26.48 18.23 15.73
N THR A 6 -25.81 17.96 16.85
CA THR A 6 -24.47 17.36 16.85
C THR A 6 -24.47 15.98 16.20
N PHE A 7 -25.45 15.13 16.51
CA PHE A 7 -25.57 13.81 15.87
C PHE A 7 -25.76 13.90 14.36
N VAL A 8 -26.60 14.83 13.89
CA VAL A 8 -26.80 15.06 12.45
C VAL A 8 -25.50 15.49 11.78
N THR A 9 -24.77 16.43 12.36
CA THR A 9 -23.46 16.89 11.84
C THR A 9 -22.45 15.75 11.74
N ILE A 10 -22.32 14.92 12.78
CA ILE A 10 -21.40 13.77 12.79
C ILE A 10 -21.83 12.73 11.73
N GLY A 11 -23.13 12.45 11.63
CA GLY A 11 -23.66 11.52 10.63
C GLY A 11 -23.35 11.96 9.21
N ILE A 12 -23.56 13.24 8.88
CA ILE A 12 -23.22 13.81 7.57
C ILE A 12 -21.72 13.69 7.31
N ALA A 13 -20.87 14.03 8.28
CA ALA A 13 -19.42 13.97 8.11
C ALA A 13 -18.92 12.54 7.82
N LEU A 14 -19.45 11.54 8.53
CA LEU A 14 -19.09 10.14 8.29
C LEU A 14 -19.58 9.62 6.94
N ILE A 15 -20.86 9.86 6.62
CA ILE A 15 -21.45 9.45 5.34
C ILE A 15 -20.68 10.10 4.19
N PHE A 16 -20.29 11.36 4.32
CA PHE A 16 -19.49 12.07 3.33
C PHE A 16 -18.15 11.38 3.06
N VAL A 17 -17.41 11.00 4.11
CA VAL A 17 -16.11 10.31 3.96
C VAL A 17 -16.28 8.97 3.26
N PHE A 18 -17.27 8.17 3.66
CA PHE A 18 -17.56 6.89 3.01
C PHE A 18 -17.99 7.07 1.56
N PHE A 19 -18.85 8.05 1.28
CA PHE A 19 -19.31 8.37 -0.06
C PHE A 19 -18.15 8.76 -0.97
N VAL A 20 -17.27 9.66 -0.52
CA VAL A 20 -16.09 10.08 -1.30
C VAL A 20 -15.14 8.90 -1.50
N GLY A 21 -14.85 8.14 -0.44
CA GLY A 21 -13.97 6.96 -0.53
C GLY A 21 -14.50 5.91 -1.51
N TYR A 22 -15.79 5.61 -1.45
CA TYR A 22 -16.44 4.67 -2.38
C TYR A 22 -16.47 5.22 -3.82
N THR A 23 -16.73 6.52 -3.98
CA THR A 23 -16.70 7.18 -5.30
C THR A 23 -15.33 7.01 -5.94
N VAL A 24 -14.24 7.31 -5.23
CA VAL A 24 -12.89 7.13 -5.79
C VAL A 24 -12.61 5.66 -6.10
N TYR A 25 -13.05 4.73 -5.23
CA TYR A 25 -12.93 3.29 -5.49
C TYR A 25 -13.66 2.86 -6.78
N THR A 26 -14.84 3.43 -7.07
CA THR A 26 -15.62 3.08 -8.28
C THR A 26 -15.01 3.63 -9.57
N PHE A 27 -14.36 4.79 -9.53
CA PHE A 27 -13.77 5.41 -10.73
C PHE A 27 -12.29 5.05 -10.93
N TYR A 28 -11.64 4.56 -9.88
CA TYR A 28 -10.22 4.23 -9.88
C TYR A 28 -10.02 2.86 -9.24
N GLU A 29 -10.07 1.83 -10.08
CA GLU A 29 -9.95 0.44 -9.68
C GLU A 29 -8.58 0.15 -9.07
N GLU A 30 -8.59 -0.54 -7.93
CA GLU A 30 -7.36 -0.99 -7.28
C GLU A 30 -6.68 -2.06 -8.15
N PRO A 31 -5.37 -1.91 -8.45
CA PRO A 31 -4.66 -2.88 -9.27
C PRO A 31 -4.66 -4.24 -8.58
N LYS A 32 -4.99 -5.30 -9.33
CA LYS A 32 -4.92 -6.67 -8.82
C LYS A 32 -3.53 -7.23 -9.05
N TYR A 33 -3.10 -8.12 -8.15
CA TYR A 33 -1.81 -8.80 -8.28
C TYR A 33 -1.77 -9.66 -9.56
N GLU A 34 -2.90 -10.30 -9.88
CA GLU A 34 -3.04 -11.15 -11.06
C GLU A 34 -2.80 -10.40 -12.38
N ASP A 35 -3.24 -9.14 -12.46
CA ASP A 35 -3.07 -8.32 -13.67
C ASP A 35 -1.60 -7.92 -13.88
N SER A 36 -0.84 -7.83 -12.78
CA SER A 36 0.60 -7.54 -12.80
C SER A 36 1.45 -8.80 -13.00
N CYS A 37 0.83 -9.99 -12.95
CA CYS A 37 1.50 -11.29 -13.08
C CYS A 37 0.73 -12.22 -14.03
N PRO A 38 0.72 -11.93 -15.35
CA PRO A 38 -0.03 -12.71 -16.33
C PRO A 38 0.51 -14.15 -16.51
N GLU A 39 1.71 -14.46 -16.01
CA GLU A 39 2.45 -15.70 -16.28
C GLU A 39 2.17 -16.83 -15.26
N LYS A 40 0.94 -16.96 -14.77
CA LYS A 40 0.53 -18.12 -13.95
C LYS A 40 0.83 -19.45 -14.65
N GLU A 41 0.64 -19.50 -15.97
CA GLU A 41 0.92 -20.68 -16.79
C GLU A 41 2.42 -21.00 -16.86
N GLN A 42 3.28 -19.98 -16.95
CA GLN A 42 4.72 -20.20 -16.98
C GLN A 42 5.25 -20.68 -15.63
N ILE A 43 4.80 -20.09 -14.53
CA ILE A 43 5.13 -20.57 -13.18
C ILE A 43 4.68 -22.04 -13.03
N GLN A 44 3.47 -22.37 -13.47
CA GLN A 44 2.97 -23.74 -13.40
C GLN A 44 3.80 -24.72 -14.26
N SER A 45 4.25 -24.27 -15.43
CA SER A 45 5.14 -25.06 -16.29
C SER A 45 6.52 -25.29 -15.66
N LEU A 46 7.06 -24.28 -14.96
CA LEU A 46 8.35 -24.37 -14.25
C LEU A 46 8.24 -25.26 -13.01
N ILE A 47 7.12 -25.20 -12.29
CA ILE A 47 6.82 -26.11 -11.17
C ILE A 47 6.75 -27.56 -11.67
N SER A 48 6.05 -27.79 -12.79
CA SER A 48 5.93 -29.13 -13.37
C SER A 48 7.31 -29.67 -13.79
N GLN A 49 8.14 -28.85 -14.42
CA GLN A 49 9.53 -29.18 -14.79
C GLN A 49 10.41 -29.45 -13.56
N SER A 50 10.25 -28.66 -12.49
CA SER A 50 10.96 -28.85 -11.23
C SER A 50 10.56 -30.18 -10.56
N ASN A 51 9.27 -30.50 -10.52
CA ASN A 51 8.78 -31.75 -9.95
C ASN A 51 9.27 -32.98 -10.72
N GLU A 52 9.29 -32.90 -12.05
CA GLU A 52 9.77 -33.98 -12.90
C GLU A 52 11.29 -34.16 -12.79
N PHE A 53 12.07 -33.08 -12.74
CA PHE A 53 13.53 -33.15 -12.89
C PHE A 53 14.30 -33.06 -11.55
N CYS A 54 13.78 -32.32 -10.58
CA CYS A 54 14.49 -31.95 -9.35
C CYS A 54 13.96 -32.68 -8.10
N VAL A 55 12.65 -32.94 -8.01
CA VAL A 55 12.05 -33.73 -6.90
C VAL A 55 12.26 -35.22 -7.09
N SER A 56 12.01 -35.73 -8.31
CA SER A 56 12.06 -37.17 -8.59
C SER A 56 13.46 -37.76 -8.41
N ASN A 57 14.50 -36.96 -8.63
CA ASN A 57 15.91 -37.36 -8.57
C ASN A 57 16.55 -37.20 -7.18
N ASN A 58 15.78 -36.86 -6.13
CA ASN A 58 16.29 -36.53 -4.79
C ASN A 58 17.39 -35.45 -4.78
N THR A 59 17.45 -34.62 -5.83
CA THR A 59 18.44 -33.55 -6.03
C THR A 59 18.27 -32.42 -5.00
N PHE A 60 17.02 -32.21 -4.58
CA PHE A 60 16.62 -31.22 -3.59
C PHE A 60 15.59 -31.87 -2.65
N ASP A 61 15.78 -31.69 -1.35
CA ASP A 61 14.80 -32.14 -0.36
C ASP A 61 13.46 -31.44 -0.62
N LYS A 62 12.36 -32.19 -0.61
CA LYS A 62 10.99 -31.69 -0.90
C LYS A 62 10.66 -30.44 -0.07
N ALA A 63 11.24 -30.33 1.13
CA ALA A 63 11.11 -29.17 2.02
C ALA A 63 11.52 -27.83 1.38
N GLN A 64 12.50 -27.80 0.48
CA GLN A 64 12.93 -26.56 -0.19
C GLN A 64 11.98 -26.11 -1.30
N ILE A 65 11.18 -27.05 -1.84
CA ILE A 65 10.23 -26.81 -2.91
C ILE A 65 8.88 -26.38 -2.33
N TYR A 66 8.47 -26.97 -1.20
CA TYR A 66 7.34 -26.48 -0.41
C TYR A 66 7.56 -25.05 0.11
N ALA A 67 8.81 -24.65 0.40
CA ALA A 67 9.13 -23.26 0.73
C ALA A 67 8.91 -22.27 -0.44
N ILE A 68 8.64 -22.73 -1.66
CA ILE A 68 8.27 -21.90 -2.82
C ILE A 68 6.75 -21.97 -3.07
N GLU A 69 6.09 -23.09 -2.76
CA GLU A 69 4.64 -23.27 -2.90
C GLU A 69 3.82 -22.63 -1.77
N ASP A 70 4.33 -22.59 -0.53
CA ASP A 70 3.62 -22.10 0.66
C ASP A 70 3.65 -20.55 0.82
N TYR A 71 4.41 -19.86 -0.05
CA TYR A 71 4.39 -18.39 -0.13
C TYR A 71 3.05 -17.81 -0.61
N ARG A 72 2.15 -18.67 -1.12
CA ARG A 72 0.79 -18.26 -1.51
C ARG A 72 -0.15 -17.99 -0.32
N TYR A 73 0.18 -18.39 0.92
CA TYR A 73 -0.84 -18.37 1.99
C TYR A 73 -0.39 -17.91 3.39
N TYR A 74 0.90 -17.85 3.73
CA TYR A 74 1.33 -17.29 5.01
C TYR A 74 2.42 -16.24 4.84
N GLY A 75 2.09 -14.98 5.13
CA GLY A 75 3.11 -14.00 5.48
C GLY A 75 3.83 -14.45 6.74
N GLY A 76 5.04 -14.99 6.60
CA GLY A 76 5.79 -15.47 7.76
C GLY A 76 7.13 -16.13 7.45
N TYR A 77 8.20 -15.34 7.61
CA TYR A 77 9.52 -15.74 8.08
C TYR A 77 10.21 -16.95 7.43
N GLN A 78 10.91 -16.71 6.32
CA GLN A 78 12.31 -17.14 6.22
C GLN A 78 13.16 -15.97 5.73
N THR A 79 14.38 -15.94 6.24
CA THR A 79 15.38 -14.88 6.13
C THR A 79 15.85 -14.63 4.71
N TYR A 80 14.99 -14.04 3.89
CA TYR A 80 15.45 -13.01 2.99
C TYR A 80 15.32 -11.72 3.78
N SER A 81 16.44 -11.14 4.20
CA SER A 81 16.39 -9.73 4.57
C SER A 81 15.76 -9.02 3.37
N GLU A 82 14.68 -8.27 3.60
CA GLU A 82 14.20 -7.35 2.59
C GLU A 82 15.41 -6.47 2.23
N VAL A 83 16.09 -6.78 1.13
CA VAL A 83 17.24 -5.98 0.69
C VAL A 83 16.64 -4.77 0.00
N TYR A 84 16.04 -3.90 0.82
CA TYR A 84 15.94 -2.51 0.45
C TYR A 84 17.37 -2.04 0.26
N ASN A 85 17.74 -1.77 -0.98
CA ASN A 85 18.92 -0.96 -1.23
C ASN A 85 18.76 0.36 -0.42
N LYS A 86 19.86 1.04 -0.09
CA LYS A 86 19.89 2.39 0.50
C LYS A 86 18.94 3.37 -0.19
N ASP A 87 18.58 3.11 -1.45
CA ASP A 87 17.64 3.87 -2.28
C ASP A 87 16.16 3.47 -2.13
N ASN A 88 15.79 2.60 -1.19
CA ASN A 88 14.45 2.02 -1.02
C ASN A 88 13.91 1.24 -2.25
N ASN A 89 14.79 0.80 -3.15
CA ASN A 89 14.42 -0.09 -4.25
C ASN A 89 14.39 -1.53 -3.77
N TYR A 90 13.28 -2.22 -4.07
CA TYR A 90 13.15 -3.66 -3.85
C TYR A 90 14.15 -4.37 -4.76
N THR A 91 15.07 -5.14 -4.17
CA THR A 91 15.97 -5.99 -4.92
C THR A 91 15.61 -7.44 -4.67
N CYS A 92 15.50 -8.23 -5.74
CA CYS A 92 15.16 -9.64 -5.64
C CYS A 92 16.19 -10.32 -4.73
N PRO A 93 15.75 -11.11 -3.73
CA PRO A 93 16.68 -11.93 -2.99
C PRO A 93 17.44 -12.84 -3.96
N LYS A 94 18.76 -12.73 -3.92
CA LYS A 94 19.62 -13.67 -4.65
C LYS A 94 19.54 -15.00 -3.91
N LEU A 95 19.10 -16.03 -4.63
CA LEU A 95 19.08 -17.39 -4.12
C LEU A 95 20.54 -17.82 -3.88
N ASP A 96 20.94 -17.94 -2.61
CA ASP A 96 22.29 -18.33 -2.24
C ASP A 96 22.39 -19.86 -2.23
N LEU A 97 22.67 -20.41 -3.42
CA LEU A 97 22.73 -21.85 -3.70
C LEU A 97 23.93 -22.55 -3.03
N ILE A 98 24.81 -21.80 -2.36
CA ILE A 98 26.06 -22.30 -1.77
C ILE A 98 25.78 -23.30 -0.62
N SER A 99 24.59 -23.27 -0.02
CA SER A 99 24.17 -24.23 1.01
C SER A 99 23.69 -25.59 0.47
N LEU A 100 23.60 -25.77 -0.86
CA LEU A 100 22.90 -26.88 -1.51
C LEU A 100 23.84 -27.93 -2.13
N GLN A 101 25.15 -27.76 -1.98
CA GLN A 101 26.18 -28.51 -2.73
C GLN A 101 26.67 -29.82 -2.09
N ARG A 102 26.01 -30.36 -1.06
CA ARG A 102 26.46 -31.64 -0.46
C ARG A 102 25.85 -32.85 -1.19
N ASN A 103 26.62 -33.41 -2.13
CA ASN A 103 26.48 -34.75 -2.76
C ASN A 103 25.48 -34.92 -3.92
N VAL A 104 25.52 -34.09 -4.96
CA VAL A 104 24.69 -34.26 -6.17
C VAL A 104 25.57 -34.18 -7.45
N PRO A 105 25.31 -34.96 -8.52
CA PRO A 105 26.02 -34.85 -9.80
C PRO A 105 25.79 -33.49 -10.50
N SER A 106 26.87 -32.88 -10.99
CA SER A 106 26.94 -31.47 -11.43
C SER A 106 25.97 -31.07 -12.54
N GLU A 107 25.61 -31.98 -13.45
CA GLU A 107 24.73 -31.70 -14.59
C GLU A 107 23.26 -31.49 -14.16
N ASN A 108 22.76 -32.30 -13.21
CA ASN A 108 21.40 -32.16 -12.69
C ASN A 108 21.24 -30.94 -11.79
N ILE A 109 22.30 -30.54 -11.07
CA ILE A 109 22.32 -29.31 -10.27
C ILE A 109 22.13 -28.08 -11.16
N GLN A 110 22.82 -28.02 -12.30
CA GLN A 110 22.77 -26.86 -13.19
C GLN A 110 21.36 -26.63 -13.74
N LYS A 111 20.72 -27.67 -14.27
CA LYS A 111 19.36 -27.56 -14.83
C LYS A 111 18.31 -27.24 -13.75
N CYS A 112 18.42 -27.81 -12.56
CA CYS A 112 17.56 -27.42 -11.44
C CYS A 112 17.77 -25.97 -11.02
N THR A 113 19.03 -25.53 -10.94
CA THR A 113 19.40 -24.15 -10.62
C THR A 113 18.79 -23.16 -11.61
N GLU A 114 18.82 -23.46 -12.90
CA GLU A 114 18.23 -22.63 -13.96
C GLU A 114 16.70 -22.51 -13.78
N ILE A 115 16.00 -23.62 -13.50
CA ILE A 115 14.55 -23.64 -13.25
C ILE A 115 14.19 -22.78 -12.03
N TYR A 116 14.88 -22.95 -10.89
CA TYR A 116 14.61 -22.15 -9.68
C TYR A 116 14.93 -20.67 -9.87
N THR A 117 16.04 -20.36 -10.55
CA THR A 117 16.42 -18.98 -10.83
C THR A 117 15.37 -18.30 -11.72
N SER A 118 14.84 -19.03 -12.71
CA SER A 118 13.75 -18.55 -13.56
C SER A 118 12.48 -18.27 -12.75
N MET A 119 12.04 -19.21 -11.90
CA MET A 119 10.87 -19.03 -11.03
C MET A 119 11.02 -17.83 -10.09
N ASN A 120 12.16 -17.71 -9.40
CA ASN A 120 12.43 -16.60 -8.47
C ASN A 120 12.47 -15.25 -9.20
N SER A 121 13.11 -15.20 -10.38
CA SER A 121 13.17 -13.97 -11.18
C SER A 121 11.78 -13.51 -11.61
N LEU A 122 10.92 -14.44 -12.03
CA LEU A 122 9.56 -14.16 -12.44
C LEU A 122 8.68 -13.67 -11.27
N GLN A 123 8.72 -14.35 -10.12
CA GLN A 123 8.03 -13.91 -8.91
C GLN A 123 8.46 -12.51 -8.49
N CYS A 124 9.77 -12.22 -8.56
CA CYS A 124 10.28 -10.90 -8.24
C CYS A 124 9.80 -9.83 -9.22
N THR A 125 9.80 -10.12 -10.53
CA THR A 125 9.27 -9.18 -11.54
C THR A 125 7.78 -8.90 -11.30
N CYS A 126 7.00 -9.91 -10.93
CA CYS A 126 5.58 -9.73 -10.59
C CYS A 126 5.40 -8.83 -9.37
N GLU A 127 6.11 -9.08 -8.27
CA GLU A 127 6.01 -8.26 -7.05
C GLU A 127 6.46 -6.82 -7.26
N THR A 128 7.58 -6.62 -7.97
CA THR A 128 8.12 -5.28 -8.22
C THR A 128 7.19 -4.48 -9.13
N THR A 129 6.65 -5.08 -10.18
CA THR A 129 5.67 -4.45 -11.07
C THR A 129 4.39 -4.12 -10.31
N TYR A 130 3.84 -5.07 -9.53
CA TYR A 130 2.66 -4.84 -8.70
C TYR A 130 2.89 -3.69 -7.72
N ARG A 131 4.00 -3.68 -6.98
CA ARG A 131 4.34 -2.60 -6.05
C ARG A 131 4.47 -1.26 -6.76
N GLN A 132 5.04 -1.21 -7.97
CA GLN A 132 5.15 0.02 -8.75
C GLN A 132 3.78 0.56 -9.17
N VAL A 133 2.89 -0.32 -9.66
CA VAL A 133 1.52 0.06 -10.04
C VAL A 133 0.73 0.50 -8.81
N MET A 134 0.83 -0.24 -7.71
CA MET A 134 0.13 0.07 -6.46
C MET A 134 0.62 1.38 -5.84
N LYS A 135 1.92 1.68 -5.92
CA LYS A 135 2.48 2.97 -5.48
C LYS A 135 1.92 4.13 -6.30
N LYS A 136 1.81 3.99 -7.63
CA LYS A 136 1.19 4.99 -8.50
C LYS A 136 -0.29 5.16 -8.16
N TYR A 137 -1.00 4.05 -7.99
CA TYR A 137 -2.41 4.03 -7.62
C TYR A 137 -2.67 4.80 -6.32
N ASN A 138 -1.92 4.47 -5.27
CA ASN A 138 -2.03 5.13 -3.97
C ASN A 138 -1.74 6.63 -4.08
N LEU A 139 -0.79 7.04 -4.92
CA LEU A 139 -0.41 8.45 -5.07
C LEU A 139 -1.52 9.25 -5.74
N VAL A 140 -2.10 8.70 -6.81
CA VAL A 140 -3.25 9.32 -7.48
C VAL A 140 -4.44 9.41 -6.52
N ASN A 141 -4.73 8.36 -5.76
CA ASN A 141 -5.80 8.35 -4.76
C ASN A 141 -5.59 9.42 -3.67
N PHE A 142 -4.35 9.55 -3.17
CA PHE A 142 -3.98 10.59 -2.20
C PHE A 142 -4.28 12.01 -2.73
N ILE A 143 -3.89 12.29 -3.98
CA ILE A 143 -4.12 13.58 -4.63
C ILE A 143 -5.61 13.85 -4.84
N ILE A 144 -6.36 12.87 -5.35
CA ILE A 144 -7.81 13.01 -5.60
C ILE A 144 -8.56 13.29 -4.29
N LEU A 145 -8.33 12.46 -3.27
CA LEU A 145 -8.97 12.63 -1.95
C LEU A 145 -8.55 13.94 -1.28
N GLY A 146 -7.30 14.36 -1.45
CA GLY A 146 -6.80 15.64 -0.95
C GLY A 146 -7.51 16.84 -1.59
N ILE A 147 -7.67 16.83 -2.93
CA ILE A 147 -8.38 17.89 -3.66
C ILE A 147 -9.85 17.92 -3.28
N ILE A 148 -10.53 16.77 -3.24
CA ILE A 148 -11.94 16.68 -2.83
C ILE A 148 -12.11 17.18 -1.39
N GLY A 149 -11.22 16.79 -0.48
CA GLY A 149 -11.22 17.27 0.90
C GLY A 149 -11.05 18.80 1.00
N LEU A 150 -10.16 19.39 0.19
CA LEU A 150 -9.97 20.84 0.13
C LEU A 150 -11.19 21.57 -0.44
N ILE A 151 -11.79 21.05 -1.51
CA ILE A 151 -13.03 21.59 -2.09
C ILE A 151 -14.16 21.50 -1.06
N ALA A 152 -14.27 20.39 -0.32
CA ALA A 152 -15.23 20.24 0.75
C ALA A 152 -15.02 21.26 1.87
N LEU A 153 -13.77 21.55 2.24
CA LEU A 153 -13.45 22.62 3.20
C LEU A 153 -13.93 23.99 2.71
N MET A 154 -13.68 24.33 1.44
CA MET A 154 -14.11 25.60 0.84
C MET A 154 -15.64 25.69 0.75
N ALA A 155 -16.29 24.63 0.27
CA ALA A 155 -17.74 24.56 0.17
C ALA A 155 -18.39 24.63 1.55
N GLY A 156 -17.92 23.83 2.51
CA GLY A 156 -18.44 23.83 3.87
C GLY A 156 -18.28 25.20 4.55
N ALA A 157 -17.18 25.92 4.29
CA ALA A 157 -16.97 27.27 4.78
C ALA A 157 -17.94 28.30 4.14
N TYR A 158 -18.24 28.14 2.86
CA TYR A 158 -19.23 28.94 2.16
C TYR A 158 -20.66 28.68 2.65
N PHE A 159 -20.98 27.41 2.93
CA PHE A 159 -22.29 26.95 3.39
C PHE A 159 -22.48 26.99 4.92
N ILE A 160 -21.63 27.73 5.67
CA ILE A 160 -21.78 27.91 7.13
C ILE A 160 -23.16 28.48 7.51
N SER A 161 -23.83 29.19 6.59
CA SER A 161 -25.20 29.69 6.78
C SER A 161 -26.20 28.59 7.14
N TYR A 162 -25.94 27.33 6.78
CA TYR A 162 -26.74 26.18 7.19
C TYR A 162 -26.05 25.47 8.35
N GLU A 163 -26.48 25.78 9.58
CA GLU A 163 -25.80 25.39 10.84
C GLU A 163 -25.31 23.93 10.90
N SER A 164 -26.09 22.98 10.40
CA SER A 164 -25.75 21.55 10.45
C SER A 164 -25.03 21.03 9.20
N ILE A 165 -25.35 21.56 8.02
CA ILE A 165 -24.82 21.08 6.74
C ILE A 165 -23.39 21.61 6.53
N GLY A 166 -23.17 22.91 6.75
CA GLY A 166 -21.84 23.51 6.58
C GLY A 166 -20.81 22.91 7.54
N SER A 167 -21.20 22.71 8.80
CA SER A 167 -20.34 22.05 9.80
C SER A 167 -20.06 20.57 9.47
N GLY A 168 -21.06 19.85 8.93
CA GLY A 168 -20.91 18.46 8.50
C GLY A 168 -19.95 18.30 7.32
N ILE A 169 -20.07 19.16 6.30
CA ILE A 169 -19.18 19.17 5.12
C ILE A 169 -17.76 19.58 5.52
N LEU A 170 -17.59 20.58 6.39
CA LEU A 170 -16.28 20.96 6.93
C LEU A 170 -15.63 19.79 7.66
N GLY A 171 -16.37 19.13 8.57
CA GLY A 171 -15.89 17.96 9.30
C GLY A 171 -15.56 16.79 8.38
N GLY A 172 -16.42 16.51 7.39
CA GLY A 172 -16.21 15.48 6.38
C GLY A 172 -14.98 15.75 5.51
N GLY A 173 -14.73 17.00 5.12
CA GLY A 173 -13.53 17.40 4.38
C GLY A 173 -12.24 17.14 5.17
N ILE A 174 -12.22 17.54 6.45
CA ILE A 174 -11.09 17.26 7.36
C ILE A 174 -10.86 15.75 7.49
N LEU A 175 -11.91 14.98 7.78
CA LEU A 175 -11.82 13.54 7.92
C LEU A 175 -11.36 12.85 6.63
N THR A 176 -11.78 13.35 5.47
CA THR A 176 -11.33 12.84 4.16
C THR A 176 -9.83 13.06 3.96
N ILE A 177 -9.31 14.22 4.35
CA ILE A 177 -7.86 14.50 4.30
C ILE A 177 -7.11 13.58 5.26
N ILE A 178 -7.60 13.39 6.49
CA ILE A 178 -7.00 12.45 7.45
C ILE A 178 -7.00 11.03 6.89
N TYR A 179 -8.12 10.57 6.35
CA TYR A 179 -8.26 9.26 5.73
C TYR A 179 -7.24 9.06 4.58
N SER A 180 -7.09 10.09 3.73
CA SER A 180 -6.09 10.10 2.66
C SER A 180 -4.66 9.94 3.19
N ILE A 181 -4.31 10.67 4.25
CA ILE A 181 -2.97 10.59 4.89
C ILE A 181 -2.72 9.20 5.47
N ILE A 182 -3.68 8.62 6.19
CA ILE A 182 -3.54 7.28 6.79
C ILE A 182 -3.30 6.23 5.71
N ARG A 183 -4.07 6.27 4.62
CA ARG A 183 -3.95 5.32 3.52
C ARG A 183 -2.61 5.42 2.79
N PHE A 184 -2.09 6.63 2.61
CA PHE A 184 -0.82 6.83 1.90
C PHE A 184 0.43 6.76 2.81
N TRP A 185 0.26 6.75 4.14
CA TRP A 185 1.34 6.88 5.10
C TRP A 185 2.52 5.93 4.85
N ASN A 186 2.23 4.67 4.54
CA ASN A 186 3.25 3.65 4.38
C ASN A 186 4.11 3.82 3.12
N GLU A 187 3.59 4.50 2.09
CA GLU A 187 4.27 4.65 0.80
C GLU A 187 5.17 5.89 0.73
N PHE A 188 4.99 6.86 1.65
CA PHE A 188 5.85 8.03 1.69
C PHE A 188 7.29 7.67 2.06
N SER A 189 8.24 8.25 1.32
CA SER A 189 9.65 8.24 1.71
C SER A 189 9.83 8.89 3.08
N LYS A 190 10.90 8.53 3.79
CA LYS A 190 11.21 9.08 5.12
C LYS A 190 11.18 10.61 5.14
N TYR A 191 11.68 11.25 4.08
CA TYR A 191 11.70 12.70 3.92
C TYR A 191 10.30 13.30 3.67
N LEU A 192 9.46 12.66 2.85
CA LEU A 192 8.11 13.14 2.60
C LEU A 192 7.23 13.07 3.86
N ARG A 193 7.34 12.00 4.65
CA ARG A 193 6.62 11.91 5.94
C ARG A 193 7.00 13.06 6.87
N LEU A 194 8.29 13.38 6.94
CA LEU A 194 8.79 14.49 7.76
C LEU A 194 8.28 15.84 7.26
N LEU A 195 8.26 16.07 5.95
CA LEU A 195 7.74 17.30 5.35
C LEU A 195 6.23 17.47 5.60
N VAL A 196 5.43 16.41 5.43
CA VAL A 196 3.99 16.43 5.69
C VAL A 196 3.70 16.70 7.18
N LEU A 197 4.44 16.05 8.09
CA LEU A 197 4.33 16.31 9.53
C LEU A 197 4.68 17.75 9.89
N PHE A 198 5.73 18.29 9.29
CA PHE A 198 6.14 19.68 9.50
C PHE A 198 5.05 20.67 9.04
N LEU A 199 4.48 20.46 7.85
CA LEU A 199 3.37 21.28 7.35
C LEU A 199 2.12 21.16 8.23
N ALA A 200 1.74 19.96 8.63
CA ALA A 200 0.60 19.73 9.51
C ALA A 200 0.79 20.45 10.86
N LEU A 201 2.00 20.41 11.43
CA LEU A 201 2.35 21.13 12.65
C LEU A 201 2.22 22.65 12.49
N VAL A 202 2.76 23.22 11.41
CA VAL A 202 2.65 24.66 11.11
C VAL A 202 1.19 25.10 10.99
N ILE A 203 0.38 24.32 10.26
CA ILE A 203 -1.06 24.58 10.09
C ILE A 203 -1.77 24.53 11.45
N LEU A 204 -1.49 23.53 12.28
CA LEU A 204 -2.09 23.40 13.62
C LEU A 204 -1.73 24.58 14.53
N ILE A 205 -0.46 25.00 14.53
CA ILE A 205 -0.01 26.17 15.32
C ILE A 205 -0.71 27.44 14.81
N TRP A 206 -0.80 27.64 13.49
CA TRP A 206 -1.48 28.78 12.90
C TRP A 206 -2.97 28.83 13.26
N PHE A 207 -3.67 27.69 13.16
CA PHE A 207 -5.07 27.58 13.58
C PHE A 207 -5.24 27.83 15.07
N ALA A 208 -4.40 27.25 15.92
CA ALA A 208 -4.44 27.44 17.36
C ALA A 208 -4.28 28.92 17.74
N TYR A 209 -3.29 29.61 17.16
CA TYR A 209 -3.06 31.04 17.41
C TYR A 209 -4.25 31.90 16.97
N LYS A 210 -4.74 31.68 15.75
CA LYS A 210 -5.89 32.44 15.19
C LYS A 210 -7.17 32.22 15.98
N PHE A 211 -7.37 31.01 16.51
CA PHE A 211 -8.54 30.69 17.33
C PHE A 211 -8.48 31.36 18.71
N ILE A 212 -7.29 31.41 19.33
CA ILE A 212 -7.07 32.10 20.61
C ILE A 212 -7.31 33.61 20.46
N GLU A 213 -6.84 34.24 19.38
CA GLU A 213 -7.10 35.67 19.14
C GLU A 213 -8.60 35.99 18.99
N LYS A 214 -9.36 35.16 18.26
CA LYS A 214 -10.80 35.37 18.11
C LYS A 214 -11.53 35.32 19.45
N LYS A 215 -11.13 34.42 20.37
CA LYS A 215 -11.73 34.33 21.70
C LYS A 215 -11.43 35.55 22.57
N LYS A 216 -10.30 36.24 22.33
CA LYS A 216 -9.91 37.47 23.04
C LYS A 216 -10.64 38.73 22.56
N LYS A 217 -11.16 38.73 21.34
CA LYS A 217 -11.96 39.84 20.76
C LYS A 217 -13.47 39.70 20.96
N GLY A 218 -13.93 38.56 21.49
CA GLY A 218 -15.34 38.27 21.77
C GLY A 218 -15.72 38.31 23.25
N ASN A 219 -14.81 38.80 24.11
CA ASN A 219 -15.07 39.22 25.49
C ASN A 219 -14.98 40.73 25.56
#